data_AF-A0A6C0KIC1-F1
#
_entry.id   AF-A0A6C0KIC1-F1
#
_cell.length_a   1.000
_cell.length_b   1.000
_cell.length_c   1.000
_cell.angle_alpha   90.00
_cell.angle_beta   90.00
_cell.angle_gamma   90.00
#
_symmetry.space_group_name_H-M   'P 1'
#
loop_
_entity.id
_entity.type
_entity.pdbx_description
1 polymer ?
#
loop_
_entity_poly.entity_id
_entity_poly.type
_entity_poly.pdbx_seq_one_letter_code
_entity_poly.pdbx_strand_id
1 'polypeptide(L)'
;MEWKWTKGENMEKTMRVKKDHPIEIKNDNFKKDNRQDSNDRLMNRGMMIQTSINPYLSNNNYLNDVKVQDEFLRPKDSNLKENE
;
A
#
# COMPACT_ATOMS: atom_id res chain seq x y z
N MET A 1 -32.62 -10.20 0.97
CA MET A 1 -31.89 -9.45 -0.08
C MET A 1 -30.52 -10.08 -0.22
N GLU A 2 -30.26 -10.78 -1.33
CA GLU A 2 -28.95 -11.37 -1.60
C GLU A 2 -28.10 -10.37 -2.39
N TRP A 3 -26.95 -9.99 -1.86
CA TRP A 3 -25.98 -9.17 -2.58
C TRP A 3 -25.29 -10.03 -3.63
N LYS A 4 -25.54 -9.75 -4.92
CA LYS A 4 -24.85 -10.41 -6.04
C LYS A 4 -24.10 -9.37 -6.86
N TRP A 5 -22.81 -9.64 -7.08
CA TRP A 5 -21.87 -8.72 -7.72
C TRP A 5 -22.11 -8.54 -9.23
N THR A 6 -22.91 -9.41 -9.86
CA THR A 6 -23.32 -9.28 -11.27
C THR A 6 -24.75 -9.79 -11.46
N LYS A 7 -25.44 -9.31 -12.50
CA LYS A 7 -26.82 -9.69 -12.85
C LYS A 7 -26.95 -11.08 -13.48
N GLY A 8 -25.91 -11.93 -13.41
CA GLY A 8 -25.89 -13.25 -14.05
C GLY A 8 -25.83 -13.21 -15.59
N GLU A 9 -25.67 -12.04 -16.19
CA GLU A 9 -25.51 -11.87 -17.63
C GLU A 9 -24.10 -12.29 -18.07
N ASN A 10 -24.00 -12.84 -19.29
CA ASN A 10 -22.74 -13.23 -19.88
C ASN A 10 -21.88 -11.99 -20.14
N MET A 11 -20.62 -12.01 -19.70
CA MET A 11 -19.70 -10.90 -19.92
C MET A 11 -19.26 -10.84 -21.40
N GLU A 12 -19.59 -9.75 -22.07
CA GLU A 12 -19.07 -9.47 -23.41
C GLU A 12 -17.61 -8.99 -23.31
N LYS A 13 -16.70 -9.72 -23.95
CA LYS A 13 -15.29 -9.34 -24.02
C LYS A 13 -15.10 -8.34 -25.14
N THR A 14 -14.29 -7.31 -24.90
CA THR A 14 -13.87 -6.38 -25.96
C THR A 14 -13.08 -7.10 -27.04
N MET A 15 -13.26 -6.69 -28.30
CA MET A 15 -12.54 -7.26 -29.44
C MET A 15 -11.03 -7.00 -29.28
N ARG A 16 -10.26 -8.05 -29.02
CA ARG A 16 -8.80 -7.97 -28.97
C ARG A 16 -8.26 -8.08 -30.40
N VAL A 17 -7.61 -7.02 -30.88
CA VAL A 17 -6.86 -7.06 -32.15
C VAL A 17 -5.77 -8.13 -32.00
N LYS A 18 -5.85 -9.19 -32.81
CA LYS A 18 -4.77 -10.15 -32.95
C LYS A 18 -3.63 -9.44 -33.68
N LYS A 19 -2.45 -9.35 -33.04
CA LYS A 19 -1.26 -8.91 -33.77
C LYS A 19 -0.84 -10.07 -34.68
N ASP A 20 -1.08 -9.94 -35.99
CA ASP A 20 -0.73 -10.93 -37.00
C ASP A 20 0.77 -10.97 -37.34
N HIS A 21 1.62 -10.40 -36.48
CA HIS A 21 3.07 -10.50 -36.64
C HIS A 21 3.57 -11.70 -35.84
N PRO A 22 4.29 -12.65 -36.48
CA PRO A 22 4.99 -13.67 -35.72
C PRO A 22 5.89 -12.95 -34.73
N ILE A 23 5.72 -13.26 -33.45
CA ILE A 23 6.62 -12.80 -32.41
C ILE A 23 7.95 -13.50 -32.73
N GLU A 24 8.85 -12.80 -33.41
CA GLU A 24 10.25 -13.20 -33.45
C GLU A 24 10.73 -13.23 -32.00
N ILE A 25 10.79 -14.43 -31.41
CA ILE A 25 11.48 -14.64 -30.16
C ILE A 25 12.96 -14.48 -30.48
N LYS A 26 13.42 -13.23 -30.54
CA LYS A 26 14.84 -12.94 -30.49
C LYS A 26 15.30 -13.45 -29.14
N ASN A 27 16.08 -14.53 -29.15
CA ASN A 27 16.75 -15.08 -27.97
C ASN A 27 17.90 -14.16 -27.51
N ASP A 28 17.67 -12.85 -27.51
CA ASP A 28 18.62 -11.83 -27.06
C ASP A 28 18.46 -11.56 -25.56
N ASN A 29 17.89 -12.51 -24.81
CA ASN A 29 17.85 -12.46 -23.35
C ASN A 29 19.15 -13.04 -22.77
N PHE A 30 20.28 -12.45 -23.17
CA PHE A 30 21.49 -12.47 -22.37
C PHE A 30 21.17 -11.78 -21.05
N LYS A 31 20.85 -12.58 -20.01
CA LYS A 31 20.84 -12.21 -18.59
C LYS A 31 20.63 -10.71 -18.34
N LYS A 32 19.51 -10.16 -18.77
CA LYS A 32 19.15 -8.82 -18.31
C LYS A 32 18.83 -9.00 -16.84
N ASP A 33 19.56 -8.35 -15.95
CA ASP A 33 19.27 -8.41 -14.52
C ASP A 33 17.91 -7.74 -14.32
N ASN A 34 16.86 -8.57 -14.32
CA ASN A 34 15.48 -8.12 -14.20
C ASN A 34 15.27 -7.28 -12.94
N ARG A 35 16.12 -7.46 -11.93
CA ARG A 35 16.13 -6.65 -10.71
C ARG A 35 16.59 -5.22 -11.01
N GLN A 36 17.68 -5.04 -11.73
CA GLN A 36 18.21 -3.72 -12.08
C GLN A 36 17.22 -2.95 -12.95
N ASP A 37 16.66 -3.60 -13.98
CA ASP A 37 15.67 -2.98 -14.87
C ASP A 37 14.38 -2.60 -14.11
N SER A 38 13.94 -3.44 -13.16
CA SER A 38 12.82 -3.13 -12.26
C SER A 38 13.13 -1.96 -11.33
N ASN A 39 14.35 -1.90 -10.79
CA ASN A 39 14.80 -0.82 -9.91
C ASN A 39 14.85 0.51 -10.67
N ASP A 40 15.42 0.53 -11.88
CA ASP A 40 15.48 1.73 -12.71
C ASP A 40 14.08 2.22 -13.09
N ARG A 41 13.13 1.31 -13.38
CA ARG A 41 11.71 1.66 -13.59
C ARG A 41 11.04 2.23 -12.34
N LEU A 42 11.44 1.80 -11.15
CA LEU A 42 10.93 2.33 -9.87
C LEU A 42 11.53 3.71 -9.56
N MET A 43 12.83 3.88 -9.81
CA MET A 43 13.54 5.15 -9.58
C MET A 43 13.07 6.25 -10.53
N ASN A 44 12.73 5.90 -11.77
CA ASN A 44 12.19 6.83 -12.76
C ASN A 44 10.71 7.21 -12.52
N ARG A 45 10.03 6.65 -11.50
CA ARG A 45 8.69 7.10 -11.12
C ARG A 45 8.78 8.42 -10.36
N GLY A 46 8.88 9.52 -11.10
CA GLY A 46 8.82 10.86 -10.51
C GLY A 46 7.56 11.01 -9.65
N MET A 47 7.74 11.46 -8.40
CA MET A 47 6.68 11.74 -7.42
C MET A 47 5.83 10.53 -6.98
N MET A 48 6.29 9.30 -7.15
CA MET A 48 5.61 8.14 -6.55
C MET A 48 6.31 7.77 -5.24
N ILE A 49 5.66 8.08 -4.12
CA ILE A 49 6.07 7.66 -2.79
C ILE A 49 6.32 6.14 -2.82
N GLN A 50 7.56 5.71 -2.54
CA GLN A 50 7.87 4.29 -2.37
C GLN A 50 7.15 3.82 -1.10
N THR A 51 6.46 2.69 -1.22
CA THR A 51 5.63 2.08 -0.18
C THR A 51 6.33 2.02 1.17
N SER A 52 5.74 2.69 2.18
CA SER A 52 6.02 2.58 3.63
C SER A 52 5.55 3.82 4.42
N ILE A 53 4.82 4.75 3.79
CA ILE A 53 4.16 5.82 4.57
C ILE A 53 2.90 5.21 5.18
N ASN A 54 2.96 4.96 6.48
CA ASN A 54 1.76 4.66 7.25
C ASN A 54 0.86 5.91 7.18
N PRO A 55 -0.35 5.83 6.58
CA PRO A 55 -1.22 6.99 6.38
C PRO A 55 -1.64 7.62 7.72
N TYR A 56 -1.61 6.84 8.81
CA TYR A 56 -1.89 7.28 10.17
C TYR A 56 -0.68 7.87 10.89
N LEU A 57 0.53 7.73 10.34
CA LEU A 57 1.77 8.28 10.92
C LEU A 57 2.18 9.61 10.29
N SER A 58 1.43 10.09 9.31
CA SER A 58 1.72 11.31 8.54
C SER A 58 1.68 12.60 9.40
N ASN A 59 0.94 12.57 10.52
CA ASN A 59 0.78 13.70 11.45
C ASN A 59 1.14 13.33 12.91
N ASN A 60 1.94 12.28 13.13
CA ASN A 60 2.26 11.85 14.49
C ASN A 60 3.33 12.75 15.11
N ASN A 61 2.91 13.58 16.06
CA ASN A 61 3.81 14.29 16.95
C ASN A 61 4.06 13.44 18.20
N TYR A 62 5.29 12.97 18.37
CA TYR A 62 5.70 12.18 19.54
C TYR A 62 5.31 12.81 20.88
N LEU A 63 5.33 14.15 20.99
CA LEU A 63 4.91 14.86 22.21
C LEU A 63 3.42 14.67 22.50
N ASN A 64 2.57 14.56 21.48
CA ASN A 64 1.15 14.29 21.65
C ASN A 64 0.95 12.84 22.12
N ASP A 65 1.71 11.90 21.57
CA ASP A 65 1.64 10.48 21.99
C ASP A 65 2.05 10.31 23.45
N VAL A 66 3.12 11.00 23.89
CA VAL A 66 3.56 11.00 25.29
C VAL A 66 2.48 11.58 26.22
N LYS A 67 1.80 12.65 25.81
CA LYS A 67 0.68 13.24 26.58
C LYS A 67 -0.49 12.28 26.70
N VAL A 68 -0.91 11.65 25.60
CA VAL A 68 -1.99 10.65 25.58
C VAL A 68 -1.64 9.45 26.47
N GLN A 69 -0.39 9.01 26.46
CA GLN A 69 0.07 7.93 27.33
C GLN A 69 -0.02 8.31 28.81
N ASP A 70 0.42 9.53 29.17
CA ASP A 70 0.37 10.02 30.54
C ASP A 70 -1.07 10.18 31.04
N GLU A 71 -1.98 10.64 30.18
CA GLU A 71 -3.37 10.91 30.54
C GLU A 71 -4.23 9.65 30.68
N PHE A 72 -4.07 8.69 29.76
CA PHE A 72 -4.99 7.55 29.61
C PHE A 72 -4.37 6.17 29.85
N LEU A 73 -3.08 6.00 29.57
CA LEU A 73 -2.42 4.67 29.61
C LEU A 73 -1.64 4.43 30.90
N ARG A 74 -1.42 5.46 31.71
CA ARG A 74 -0.81 5.31 33.04
C ARG A 74 -1.86 4.95 34.09
N PRO A 75 -1.63 3.89 34.88
CA PRO A 75 -2.46 3.58 36.03
C PRO A 75 -2.51 4.80 36.97
N LYS A 76 -3.73 5.25 37.28
CA LYS A 76 -3.95 6.28 38.30
C LYS A 76 -4.01 5.59 39.66
N ASP A 77 -3.35 6.20 40.63
CA ASP A 77 -3.46 5.73 42.01
C ASP A 77 -4.91 5.90 42.49
N SER A 78 -5.50 4.83 43.01
CA SER A 78 -6.85 4.80 43.57
C SER A 78 -6.87 5.06 45.08
N ASN A 79 -5.72 5.33 45.71
CA ASN A 79 -5.62 5.55 47.13
C ASN A 79 -6.41 6.80 47.57
N LEU A 80 -7.18 6.66 48.66
CA LEU A 80 -7.83 7.77 49.33
C LEU A 80 -6.75 8.64 49.97
N LYS A 81 -6.46 9.79 49.37
CA LYS A 81 -5.65 10.81 50.03
C LYS A 81 -6.50 11.40 51.14
N GLU A 82 -6.10 11.19 52.39
CA GLU A 82 -6.66 11.95 53.50
C GLU A 82 -6.39 13.43 53.22
N ASN A 83 -7.45 14.25 53.23
CA ASN A 83 -7.31 15.68 53.05
C ASN A 83 -6.54 16.23 54.27
N GLU A 84 -5.37 16.83 54.04
CA GLU A 84 -4.70 17.70 55.03
C GLU A 84 -5.55 18.96 55.29
#